data_AF-A0A6A9UUL7-F1
#
_entry.id   AF-A0A6A9UUL7-F1
#
_cell.length_a   1.000
_cell.length_b   1.000
_cell.length_c   1.000
_cell.angle_alpha   90.00
_cell.angle_beta   90.00
_cell.angle_gamma   90.00
#
_symmetry.space_group_name_H-M   'P 1'
#
loop_
_entity.id
_entity.type
_entity.pdbx_description
1 polymer ?
#
loop_
_entity_poly.entity_id
_entity_poly.type
_entity_poly.pdbx_seq_one_letter_code
_entity_poly.pdbx_strand_id
1 'polypeptide(L)'
;MDTSLIPLLHPGHGGPPPFLGGLVLLLLTALAVAVVVQLARRGRLGAPPAFFRSPEHDARVTLANRFANGDISTDEFLERASVLNWTPGVDDRSTDQKQQRKR
;
A
#
# COMPACT_ATOMS: atom_id res chain seq x y z
N MET A 1 23.29 51.19 51.55
CA MET A 1 23.28 49.73 51.31
C MET A 1 21.87 49.43 50.86
N ASP A 2 21.63 49.58 49.56
CA ASP A 2 20.28 49.60 49.02
C ASP A 2 19.99 48.20 48.48
N THR A 3 19.12 47.50 49.21
CA THR A 3 18.66 46.15 48.91
C THR A 3 17.81 46.16 47.65
N SER A 4 18.43 45.75 46.55
CA SER A 4 17.78 45.43 45.28
C SER A 4 16.85 44.23 45.43
N LEU A 5 15.53 44.47 45.41
CA LEU A 5 14.52 43.45 45.15
C LEU A 5 13.99 43.64 43.73
N ILE A 6 14.58 42.91 42.80
CA ILE A 6 14.06 42.73 41.44
C ILE A 6 13.03 41.60 41.52
N PRO A 7 11.72 41.85 41.30
CA PRO A 7 10.79 40.75 41.13
C PRO A 7 11.07 40.11 39.75
N LEU A 8 11.62 38.90 39.78
CA LEU A 8 11.67 37.99 38.63
C LEU A 8 10.24 37.66 38.19
N LEU A 9 9.70 38.51 37.32
CA LEU A 9 8.47 38.25 36.59
C LEU A 9 8.76 37.06 35.66
N HIS A 10 8.24 35.90 36.03
CA HIS A 10 8.35 34.70 35.23
C HIS A 10 7.56 34.92 33.92
N PRO A 11 8.15 34.71 32.73
CA PRO A 11 7.38 34.75 31.49
C PRO A 11 6.36 33.61 31.52
N GLY A 12 5.08 33.97 31.67
CA GLY A 12 3.96 33.06 31.51
C GLY A 12 4.10 32.38 30.15
N HIS A 13 4.33 31.07 30.18
CA HIS A 13 4.40 30.25 28.98
C HIS A 13 2.99 30.20 28.36
N GLY A 14 2.70 31.16 27.48
CA GLY A 14 1.51 31.19 26.63
C GLY A 14 1.60 30.11 25.56
N GLY A 15 1.54 28.85 25.97
CA GLY A 15 1.37 27.73 25.05
C GLY A 15 -0.04 27.76 24.46
N PRO A 16 -0.21 27.44 23.17
CA PRO A 16 -1.54 27.32 22.59
C PRO A 16 -2.37 26.31 23.40
N PRO A 17 -3.68 26.57 23.59
CA PRO A 17 -4.58 25.67 24.30
C PRO A 17 -4.40 24.21 23.83
N PRO A 18 -4.35 23.22 24.74
CA PRO A 18 -4.07 21.83 24.38
C PRO A 18 -5.07 21.26 23.35
N PHE A 19 -6.28 21.83 23.30
CA PHE A 19 -7.32 21.49 22.34
C PHE A 19 -7.00 21.93 20.90
N LEU A 20 -6.24 23.01 20.71
CA LEU A 20 -5.79 23.44 19.38
C LEU A 20 -4.78 22.44 18.79
N GLY A 21 -3.87 21.91 19.62
CA GLY A 21 -2.95 20.85 19.20
C GLY A 21 -3.68 19.55 18.83
N GLY A 22 -4.66 19.16 19.66
CA GLY A 22 -5.49 17.97 19.39
C GLY A 22 -6.35 18.11 18.12
N LEU A 23 -6.95 19.28 17.89
CA LEU A 23 -7.75 19.57 16.70
C LEU A 23 -6.89 19.51 15.42
N VAL A 24 -5.70 20.11 15.44
CA VAL A 24 -4.77 20.08 14.31
C VAL A 24 -4.29 18.65 14.03
N LEU A 25 -3.96 17.89 15.08
CA LEU A 25 -3.57 16.48 14.94
C LEU A 25 -4.70 15.63 14.33
N LEU A 26 -5.94 15.85 14.78
CA LEU A 26 -7.13 15.18 14.26
C LEU A 26 -7.38 15.54 12.78
N LEU A 27 -7.24 16.81 12.43
CA LEU A 27 -7.38 17.26 11.05
C LEU A 27 -6.31 16.63 10.14
N LEU A 28 -5.06 16.56 10.61
CA LEU A 28 -3.96 15.92 9.88
C LEU A 28 -4.18 14.41 9.69
N THR A 29 -4.65 13.70 10.73
CA THR A 29 -4.98 12.28 10.60
C THR A 29 -6.16 12.06 9.65
N ALA A 30 -7.21 12.87 9.73
CA ALA A 30 -8.35 12.81 8.82
C ALA A 30 -7.92 13.05 7.36
N LEU A 31 -7.04 14.03 7.12
CA LEU A 31 -6.49 14.31 5.79
C LEU A 31 -5.64 13.14 5.27
N ALA A 32 -4.77 12.58 6.10
CA ALA A 32 -3.95 11.42 5.74
C ALA A 32 -4.81 10.22 5.35
N VAL A 33 -5.85 9.91 6.15
CA VAL A 33 -6.81 8.85 5.85
C VAL A 33 -7.55 9.14 4.54
N ALA A 34 -8.02 10.37 4.33
CA ALA A 34 -8.70 10.77 3.11
C ALA A 34 -7.81 10.59 1.87
N VAL A 35 -6.53 10.97 1.95
CA VAL A 35 -5.55 10.76 0.87
C VAL A 35 -5.35 9.28 0.59
N VAL A 36 -5.17 8.45 1.61
CA VAL A 36 -5.02 6.99 1.45
C VAL A 36 -6.26 6.38 0.80
N VAL A 37 -7.46 6.76 1.26
CA VAL A 37 -8.74 6.28 0.70
C VAL A 37 -8.92 6.75 -0.74
N GLN A 38 -8.58 8.00 -1.06
CA GLN A 38 -8.68 8.53 -2.41
C GLN A 38 -7.70 7.82 -3.35
N LEU A 39 -6.48 7.50 -2.88
CA LEU A 39 -5.48 6.78 -3.65
C LEU A 39 -5.89 5.32 -3.87
N ALA A 40 -6.52 4.69 -2.87
CA ALA A 40 -7.12 3.36 -2.97
C ALA A 40 -8.26 3.33 -4.00
N ARG A 41 -9.17 4.32 -3.95
CA ARG A 41 -10.31 4.41 -4.87
C ARG A 41 -9.89 4.70 -6.30
N ARG A 42 -8.76 5.41 -6.51
CA ARG A 42 -8.22 5.70 -7.84
C ARG A 42 -7.42 4.54 -8.45
N GLY A 43 -7.31 3.39 -7.77
CA GLY A 43 -6.50 2.25 -8.25
C GLY A 43 -5.01 2.58 -8.41
N ARG A 44 -4.56 3.72 -7.83
CA ARG A 44 -3.16 4.18 -7.87
C ARG A 44 -2.35 3.77 -6.65
N LEU A 45 -2.99 3.13 -5.66
CA LEU A 45 -2.28 2.17 -4.83
C LEU A 45 -1.92 1.00 -5.75
N GLY A 46 -0.85 1.21 -6.52
CA GLY A 46 -0.29 0.24 -7.43
C GLY A 46 -0.09 -1.09 -6.72
N ALA A 47 -0.04 -2.15 -7.53
CA ALA A 47 0.09 -3.53 -7.12
C ALA A 47 0.81 -3.72 -5.77
N PRO A 48 0.28 -4.59 -4.89
CA PRO A 48 0.86 -4.83 -3.57
C PRO A 48 2.38 -4.97 -3.67
N PRO A 49 3.13 -4.44 -2.69
CA PRO A 49 4.59 -4.31 -2.80
C PRO A 49 5.18 -5.65 -3.23
N ALA A 50 6.11 -5.61 -4.20
CA ALA A 50 6.63 -6.78 -4.90
C ALA A 50 7.14 -7.90 -3.97
N PHE A 51 7.47 -7.56 -2.72
CA PHE A 51 7.78 -8.51 -1.64
C PHE A 51 6.66 -9.52 -1.30
N PHE A 52 5.40 -9.23 -1.65
CA PHE A 52 4.27 -10.16 -1.48
C PHE A 52 3.94 -10.94 -2.76
N ARG A 53 4.62 -10.68 -3.88
CA ARG A 53 4.47 -11.51 -5.07
C ARG A 53 5.32 -12.75 -4.91
N SER A 54 4.67 -13.90 -5.02
CA SER A 54 5.38 -15.15 -5.02
C SER A 54 6.21 -15.24 -6.31
N PRO A 55 7.44 -15.80 -6.28
CA PRO A 55 8.27 -15.96 -7.48
C PRO A 55 7.54 -16.68 -8.62
N GLU A 56 6.64 -17.59 -8.27
CA GLU A 56 5.79 -18.33 -9.21
C GLU A 56 4.80 -17.42 -9.92
N HIS A 57 4.35 -16.34 -9.29
CA HIS A 57 3.49 -15.35 -9.95
C HIS A 57 4.25 -14.59 -11.04
N ASP A 58 5.46 -14.09 -10.74
CA ASP A 58 6.26 -13.35 -11.71
C ASP A 58 6.75 -14.25 -12.87
N ALA A 59 7.04 -15.53 -12.56
CA ALA A 59 7.38 -16.51 -13.58
C ALA A 59 6.20 -16.80 -14.53
N ARG A 60 4.97 -16.94 -14.01
CA ARG A 60 3.75 -17.07 -14.84
C ARG A 60 3.52 -15.86 -15.73
N VAL A 61 3.68 -14.64 -15.19
CA VAL A 61 3.55 -13.39 -15.95
C VAL A 61 4.55 -13.33 -17.10
N THR A 62 5.81 -13.68 -16.82
CA THR A 62 6.87 -13.70 -17.84
C THR A 62 6.56 -14.72 -18.93
N LEU A 63 6.10 -15.92 -18.55
CA LEU A 63 5.76 -16.98 -19.48
C LEU A 63 4.56 -16.59 -20.37
N ALA A 64 3.51 -16.02 -19.77
CA ALA A 64 2.34 -15.51 -20.49
C ALA A 64 2.71 -14.41 -21.49
N ASN A 65 3.57 -13.47 -21.08
CA ASN A 65 3.99 -12.36 -21.92
C ASN A 65 4.78 -12.85 -23.15
N ARG A 66 5.69 -13.81 -22.96
CA ARG A 66 6.44 -14.43 -24.06
C ARG A 66 5.53 -15.18 -25.03
N PHE A 67 4.54 -15.92 -24.53
CA PHE A 67 3.56 -16.59 -25.38
C PHE A 67 2.74 -15.58 -26.19
N ALA A 68 2.27 -14.50 -25.55
CA ALA A 68 1.50 -13.44 -26.22
C ALA A 68 2.32 -12.70 -27.29
N ASN A 69 3.63 -12.51 -27.08
CA ASN A 69 4.53 -11.93 -28.06
C ASN A 69 4.91 -12.90 -29.20
N GLY A 70 4.60 -14.19 -29.07
CA GLY A 70 5.03 -15.23 -30.00
C GLY A 70 6.49 -15.64 -29.85
N ASP A 71 7.15 -15.29 -28.73
CA ASP A 71 8.54 -15.66 -28.44
C ASP A 71 8.70 -17.16 -28.14
N ILE A 72 7.62 -17.84 -27.76
CA ILE A 72 7.59 -19.27 -27.45
C ILE A 72 6.39 -19.94 -28.13
N SER A 73 6.54 -21.21 -28.47
CA SER A 73 5.47 -22.01 -29.06
C SER A 73 4.43 -22.45 -28.02
N THR A 74 3.26 -22.87 -28.49
CA THR A 74 2.20 -23.41 -27.62
C THR A 74 2.65 -24.64 -26.82
N ASP A 75 3.42 -25.54 -27.43
CA ASP A 75 3.91 -26.76 -26.77
C ASP A 75 4.86 -26.43 -25.61
N GLU A 76 5.84 -25.56 -25.87
CA GLU A 76 6.79 -25.07 -24.87
C GLU A 76 6.09 -24.30 -23.74
N PHE A 77 5.05 -23.51 -24.06
CA PHE A 77 4.24 -22.83 -23.07
C PHE A 77 3.52 -23.81 -22.15
N LEU A 78 2.91 -24.87 -22.69
CA LEU A 78 2.21 -25.88 -21.91
C LEU A 78 3.16 -26.72 -21.04
N GLU A 79 4.31 -27.09 -21.57
CA GLU A 79 5.36 -27.79 -20.80
C GLU A 79 5.78 -26.93 -19.59
N ARG A 80 6.11 -25.65 -19.81
CA ARG A 80 6.52 -24.76 -18.73
C ARG A 80 5.39 -24.44 -17.76
N ALA A 81 4.17 -24.30 -18.25
CA ALA A 81 3.01 -24.09 -17.40
C ALA A 81 2.81 -25.29 -16.45
N SER A 82 3.02 -26.52 -16.93
CA SER A 82 2.94 -27.74 -16.11
C SER A 82 4.00 -27.78 -15.00
N VAL A 83 5.24 -27.35 -15.27
CA VAL A 83 6.31 -27.24 -14.25
C VAL A 83 5.92 -26.27 -13.13
N LEU A 84 5.18 -25.22 -13.48
CA LEU A 84 4.66 -24.25 -12.53
C LEU A 84 3.34 -24.68 -11.85
N ASN A 85 2.85 -25.91 -12.10
CA ASN A 85 1.51 -26.38 -11.72
C ASN A 85 0.40 -25.38 -12.11
N TRP A 86 0.61 -24.68 -13.21
CA TRP A 86 -0.25 -23.62 -13.70
C TRP A 86 -1.05 -24.13 -14.90
N THR A 87 -2.38 -24.01 -14.81
CA THR A 87 -3.33 -24.32 -15.87
C THR A 87 -3.99 -23.02 -16.33
N PRO A 88 -3.58 -22.49 -17.51
CA PRO A 88 -4.16 -21.28 -18.08
C PRO A 88 -5.69 -21.38 -18.18
N GLY A 89 -6.40 -20.35 -17.73
CA GLY A 89 -7.87 -20.30 -17.74
C GLY A 89 -8.58 -20.97 -16.55
N VAL A 90 -7.93 -21.84 -15.80
CA VAL A 90 -8.47 -22.43 -14.54
C VAL A 90 -8.00 -21.64 -13.33
N ASP A 91 -6.70 -21.40 -13.23
CA ASP A 91 -6.12 -20.77 -12.04
C ASP A 91 -6.51 -19.31 -11.86
N ASP A 92 -6.75 -18.57 -12.95
CA ASP A 92 -7.18 -17.16 -12.89
C ASP A 92 -8.56 -17.00 -12.22
N ARG A 93 -9.46 -17.98 -12.39
CA ARG A 93 -10.79 -17.96 -11.76
C ARG A 93 -10.73 -18.24 -10.26
N SER A 94 -9.76 -19.04 -9.83
CA SER A 94 -9.60 -19.40 -8.41
C SER A 94 -9.21 -18.21 -7.54
N THR A 95 -8.41 -17.28 -8.08
CA THR A 95 -8.01 -16.04 -7.41
C THR A 95 -9.18 -15.09 -7.21
N ASP A 96 -10.04 -14.93 -8.22
CA ASP A 96 -11.21 -14.06 -8.15
C ASP A 96 -12.24 -14.56 -7.12
N GLN A 97 -12.52 -15.87 -7.13
CA GLN A 97 -13.49 -16.48 -6.21
C GLN A 97 -13.04 -16.40 -4.74
N LYS A 98 -11.74 -16.57 -4.48
CA LYS A 98 -11.17 -16.47 -3.12
C LYS A 98 -11.26 -15.04 -2.56
N GLN A 99 -11.22 -14.04 -3.44
CA GLN A 99 -11.32 -12.63 -3.08
C GLN A 99 -12.77 -12.22 -2.80
N GLN A 100 -13.73 -12.80 -3.52
CA GLN A 100 -15.16 -12.53 -3.34
C GLN A 100 -15.73 -13.15 -2.06
N ARG A 101 -15.22 -14.32 -1.63
CA ARG A 101 -15.65 -15.02 -0.40
C ARG A 101 -15.15 -14.37 0.90
N LYS A 102 -14.22 -13.43 0.81
CA LYS A 102 -13.62 -12.70 1.94
C LYS A 102 -14.22 -11.30 2.15
N ARG A 103 -15.19 -10.91 1.33
CA ARG A 103 -16.01 -9.70 1.46
C ARG A 103 -17.38 -10.06 2.00
#